data_AF-A0A9Q1J4N4-F1
#
_entry.id   AF-A0A9Q1J4N4-F1
#
_cell.length_a   1.000
_cell.length_b   1.000
_cell.length_c   1.000
_cell.angle_alpha   90.00
_cell.angle_beta   90.00
_cell.angle_gamma   90.00
#
_symmetry.space_group_name_H-M   'P 1'
#
loop_
_entity.id
_entity.type
_entity.pdbx_description
1 polymer ?
#
loop_
_entity_poly.entity_id
_entity_poly.type
_entity_poly.pdbx_seq_one_letter_code
_entity_poly.pdbx_strand_id
1 'polypeptide(L)'
;MTPSWLSGHLSYRQLGEVKEVLKKMGTWDLVQLHCGEQLKGDYQGCQHIALNRQETDRLEFSKLKALSTGSLWALLGHSPQVTVKMYKRGGQAWLGKPLSGTATIPSSAHVLFRVSGEDNDTRIPATRIHSIALSI
;
A
#
# COMPACT_ATOMS: atom_id res chain seq x y z
N MET A 1 -29.92 -8.12 28.90
CA MET A 1 -28.62 -7.41 28.82
C MET A 1 -28.58 -6.71 27.47
N THR A 2 -29.12 -5.50 27.40
CA THR A 2 -29.20 -4.70 26.18
C THR A 2 -27.92 -3.88 26.09
N PRO A 3 -27.10 -4.00 25.04
CA PRO A 3 -25.87 -3.23 24.96
C PRO A 3 -26.21 -1.75 24.79
N SER A 4 -25.54 -0.90 25.55
CA SER A 4 -25.74 0.55 25.64
C SER A 4 -25.26 1.32 24.41
N TRP A 5 -25.50 0.78 23.20
CA TRP A 5 -25.10 1.38 21.92
C TRP A 5 -26.12 2.38 21.34
N LEU A 6 -27.26 2.60 22.00
CA LEU A 6 -28.33 3.51 21.53
C LEU A 6 -28.55 4.77 22.38
N SER A 7 -27.78 4.99 23.47
CA SER A 7 -28.00 6.13 24.38
C SER A 7 -27.08 7.34 24.17
N GLY A 8 -26.22 7.34 23.14
CA GLY A 8 -25.50 8.55 22.70
C GLY A 8 -24.44 9.11 23.65
N HIS A 9 -24.19 8.48 24.82
CA HIS A 9 -23.19 8.93 25.79
C HIS A 9 -22.10 7.88 25.94
N LEU A 10 -21.18 7.81 24.97
CA LEU A 10 -19.92 7.10 25.18
C LEU A 10 -19.20 7.78 26.34
N SER A 11 -18.96 7.06 27.44
CA SER A 11 -18.20 7.61 28.56
C SER A 11 -16.77 7.93 28.10
N TYR A 12 -16.14 8.94 28.71
CA TYR A 12 -14.75 9.30 28.40
C TYR A 12 -13.77 8.12 28.51
N ARG A 13 -14.04 7.14 29.38
CA ARG A 13 -13.25 5.91 29.49
C ARG A 13 -13.42 5.01 28.26
N GLN A 14 -14.65 4.79 27.80
CA GLN A 14 -14.92 4.01 26.58
C GLN A 14 -14.35 4.69 25.33
N LEU A 15 -14.41 6.02 25.24
CA LEU A 15 -13.73 6.76 24.17
C LEU A 15 -12.21 6.59 24.21
N GLY A 16 -11.63 6.55 25.42
CA GLY A 16 -10.21 6.26 25.62
C GLY A 16 -9.83 4.86 25.13
N GLU A 17 -10.59 3.85 25.52
CA GLU A 17 -10.36 2.46 25.09
C GLU A 17 -10.52 2.29 23.57
N VAL A 18 -11.56 2.88 22.98
CA VAL A 18 -11.76 2.88 21.52
C VAL A 18 -10.62 3.61 20.82
N LYS A 19 -10.15 4.74 21.35
CA LYS A 19 -9.02 5.48 20.79
C LYS A 19 -7.72 4.67 20.84
N GLU A 20 -7.45 3.94 21.91
CA GLU A 20 -6.27 3.08 22.01
C GLU A 20 -6.36 1.89 21.04
N VAL A 21 -7.54 1.31 20.83
CA VAL A 21 -7.76 0.28 19.79
C VAL A 21 -7.58 0.86 18.39
N LEU A 22 -8.13 2.04 18.11
CA LEU A 22 -7.99 2.71 16.81
C LEU A 22 -6.54 3.11 16.52
N LYS A 23 -5.77 3.54 17.53
CA LYS A 23 -4.33 3.81 17.38
C LYS A 23 -3.55 2.57 16.96
N LYS A 24 -3.91 1.39 17.48
CA LYS A 24 -3.28 0.12 17.10
C LYS A 24 -3.65 -0.32 15.68
N MET A 25 -4.78 0.13 15.14
CA MET A 25 -5.22 -0.23 13.80
C MET A 25 -4.45 0.47 12.68
N GLY A 26 -3.64 1.49 12.97
CA GLY A 26 -2.85 2.22 11.97
C GLY A 26 -3.71 2.98 10.97
N THR A 27 -3.16 3.26 9.78
CA THR A 27 -3.97 3.74 8.65
C THR A 27 -4.73 2.56 8.01
N TRP A 28 -5.77 2.86 7.21
CA TRP A 28 -6.62 1.86 6.55
C TRP A 28 -6.22 1.71 5.08
N ASP A 29 -4.93 1.54 4.84
CA ASP A 29 -4.39 1.27 3.51
C ASP A 29 -4.80 -0.14 3.05
N LEU A 30 -4.91 -0.30 1.73
CA LEU A 30 -5.32 -1.55 1.12
C LEU A 30 -4.31 -2.00 0.08
N VAL A 31 -3.67 -3.14 0.33
CA VAL A 31 -2.78 -3.81 -0.61
C VAL A 31 -3.59 -4.85 -1.36
N GLN A 32 -3.62 -4.74 -2.69
CA GLN A 32 -4.12 -5.77 -3.58
C GLN A 32 -2.95 -6.55 -4.15
N LEU A 33 -2.95 -7.87 -3.97
CA LEU A 33 -1.95 -8.77 -4.53
C LEU A 33 -2.39 -9.25 -5.92
N HIS A 34 -1.42 -9.64 -6.77
CA HIS A 34 -1.68 -10.19 -8.09
C HIS A 34 -2.49 -11.50 -8.06
N CYS A 35 -2.46 -12.24 -6.94
CA CYS A 35 -3.28 -13.44 -6.74
C CYS A 35 -4.75 -13.14 -6.40
N GLY A 36 -5.14 -11.86 -6.31
CA GLY A 36 -6.50 -11.43 -5.98
C GLY A 36 -6.76 -11.22 -4.49
N GLU A 37 -5.86 -11.68 -3.63
CA GLU A 37 -5.92 -11.44 -2.18
C GLU A 37 -5.75 -9.95 -1.84
N GLN A 38 -6.42 -9.51 -0.78
CA GLN A 38 -6.35 -8.13 -0.28
C GLN A 38 -5.95 -8.12 1.19
N LEU A 39 -4.99 -7.26 1.52
CA LEU A 39 -4.52 -7.03 2.89
C LEU A 39 -4.89 -5.61 3.29
N LYS A 40 -5.45 -5.46 4.48
CA LYS A 40 -5.77 -4.16 5.10
C LYS A 40 -4.78 -3.87 6.22
N GLY A 41 -4.38 -2.62 6.36
CA GLY A 41 -3.31 -2.26 7.28
C GLY A 41 -2.65 -0.95 6.90
N ASP A 42 -1.41 -0.76 7.33
CA ASP A 42 -0.70 0.50 7.21
C ASP A 42 0.59 0.35 6.38
N TYR A 43 0.70 1.12 5.29
CA TYR A 43 1.90 1.20 4.49
C TYR A 43 3.00 1.98 5.21
N GLN A 44 4.08 1.28 5.55
CA GLN A 44 5.23 1.85 6.25
C GLN A 44 6.31 2.39 5.30
N GLY A 45 6.40 1.86 4.08
CA GLY A 45 7.38 2.35 3.11
C GLY A 45 7.93 1.30 2.15
N CYS A 46 8.72 1.77 1.19
CA CYS A 46 9.57 0.95 0.33
C CYS A 46 10.87 1.71 0.11
N GLN A 47 12.01 1.07 0.34
CA GLN A 47 13.33 1.72 0.31
C GLN A 47 13.63 2.49 -0.99
N HIS A 48 13.03 2.07 -2.10
CA HIS A 48 13.28 2.61 -3.43
C HIS A 48 12.19 3.59 -3.91
N ILE A 49 11.22 3.94 -3.05
CA ILE A 49 10.08 4.79 -3.40
C ILE A 49 9.99 5.93 -2.39
N ALA A 50 10.23 7.15 -2.87
CA ALA A 50 9.88 8.35 -2.13
C ALA A 50 8.39 8.66 -2.36
N LEU A 51 7.59 8.54 -1.30
CA LEU A 51 6.13 8.69 -1.37
C LEU A 51 5.67 9.90 -0.56
N ASN A 52 4.93 10.81 -1.20
CA ASN A 52 4.14 11.82 -0.49
C ASN A 52 2.69 11.32 -0.36
N ARG A 53 2.30 10.90 0.86
CA ARG A 53 0.96 10.36 1.15
C ARG A 53 -0.16 11.39 0.99
N GLN A 54 0.12 12.67 1.24
CA GLN A 54 -0.87 13.75 1.09
C GLN A 54 -1.25 13.97 -0.38
N GLU A 55 -0.30 13.76 -1.28
CA GLU A 55 -0.51 13.96 -2.72
C GLU A 55 -0.84 12.68 -3.48
N THR A 56 -0.57 11.50 -2.90
CA THR A 56 -0.72 10.21 -3.59
C THR A 56 -1.90 9.42 -3.04
N ASP A 57 -2.77 8.93 -3.93
CA ASP A 57 -3.94 8.12 -3.63
C ASP A 57 -3.64 6.62 -3.80
N ARG A 58 -2.88 6.28 -4.85
CA ARG A 58 -2.65 4.89 -5.23
C ARG A 58 -1.27 4.67 -5.81
N LEU A 59 -0.66 3.56 -5.45
CA LEU A 59 0.51 2.99 -6.10
C LEU A 59 0.06 1.78 -6.94
N GLU A 60 0.53 1.70 -8.18
CA GLU A 60 0.30 0.54 -9.06
C GLU A 60 1.64 -0.06 -9.43
N PHE A 61 1.76 -1.37 -9.23
CA PHE A 61 2.98 -2.14 -9.43
C PHE A 61 2.82 -2.96 -10.69
N SER A 62 3.72 -2.75 -11.64
CA SER A 62 3.72 -3.44 -12.92
C SER A 62 5.08 -4.06 -13.17
N LYS A 63 5.08 -5.35 -13.50
CA LYS A 63 6.28 -6.02 -13.98
C LYS A 63 6.57 -5.50 -15.38
N LEU A 64 7.79 -5.04 -15.62
CA LEU A 64 8.27 -4.85 -16.98
C LEU A 64 8.28 -6.23 -17.65
N LYS A 65 7.29 -6.48 -18.51
CA LYS A 65 7.32 -7.61 -19.44
C LYS A 65 8.41 -7.30 -20.47
N ALA A 66 9.66 -7.61 -20.15
CA ALA A 66 10.69 -7.70 -21.16
C ALA A 66 10.27 -8.84 -22.11
N LEU A 67 9.70 -8.46 -23.26
CA LEU A 67 9.30 -9.36 -24.33
C LEU A 67 10.46 -10.33 -24.61
N SER A 68 10.28 -11.61 -24.28
CA SER A 68 11.12 -12.78 -24.61
C SER A 68 12.65 -12.72 -24.40
N THR A 69 13.19 -11.61 -23.90
CA THR A 69 14.64 -11.34 -23.82
C THR A 69 15.14 -11.28 -22.37
N GLY A 70 14.24 -11.27 -21.38
CA GLY A 70 14.58 -11.17 -19.96
C GLY A 70 15.47 -12.29 -19.42
N SER A 71 15.48 -13.46 -20.06
CA SER A 71 16.37 -14.58 -19.72
C SER A 71 17.82 -14.36 -20.16
N LEU A 72 18.06 -13.69 -21.31
CA LEU A 72 19.40 -13.44 -21.82
C LEU A 72 20.08 -12.27 -21.09
N TRP A 73 19.33 -11.23 -20.75
CA TRP A 73 19.86 -10.09 -19.99
C TRP A 73 20.21 -10.46 -18.55
N ALA A 74 19.50 -11.41 -17.94
CA ALA A 74 19.83 -11.91 -16.61
C ALA A 74 21.23 -12.56 -16.56
N LEU A 75 21.65 -13.25 -17.63
CA LEU A 75 22.99 -13.82 -17.74
C LEU A 75 24.10 -12.75 -17.85
N LEU A 76 23.73 -11.56 -18.33
CA LEU A 76 24.61 -10.38 -18.40
C LEU A 76 24.56 -9.53 -17.12
N GLY A 77 23.92 -10.01 -16.06
CA GLY A 77 23.84 -9.32 -14.77
C GLY A 77 22.71 -8.28 -14.65
N HIS A 78 21.80 -8.18 -15.63
CA HIS A 78 20.65 -7.30 -15.50
C HIS A 78 19.63 -7.88 -14.50
N SER A 79 19.31 -7.09 -13.48
CA SER A 79 18.29 -7.43 -12.50
C SER A 79 16.88 -7.08 -13.01
N PRO A 80 15.89 -7.97 -12.91
CA PRO A 80 14.52 -7.67 -13.32
C PRO A 80 13.96 -6.52 -12.48
N GLN A 81 13.17 -5.64 -13.12
CA GLN A 81 12.65 -4.41 -12.51
C GLN A 81 11.12 -4.39 -12.46
N VAL A 82 10.59 -3.65 -11.49
CA VAL A 82 9.17 -3.35 -11.33
C VAL A 82 8.98 -1.85 -11.47
N THR A 83 8.04 -1.44 -12.32
CA THR A 83 7.64 -0.05 -12.45
C THR A 83 6.47 0.22 -11.52
N VAL A 84 6.64 1.22 -10.66
CA VAL A 84 5.62 1.70 -9.74
C VAL A 84 5.10 3.05 -10.23
N LYS A 85 3.82 3.11 -10.56
CA LYS A 85 3.12 4.36 -10.89
C LYS A 85 2.44 4.90 -9.65
N MET A 86 2.62 6.18 -9.37
CA MET A 86 1.98 6.87 -8.25
C MET A 86 0.92 7.81 -8.81
N TYR A 87 -0.32 7.66 -8.36
CA TYR A 87 -1.46 8.44 -8.83
C TYR A 87 -1.81 9.53 -7.83
N LYS A 88 -2.05 10.73 -8.36
CA LYS A 88 -2.36 11.91 -7.56
C LYS A 88 -3.75 11.79 -6.91
N ARG A 89 -3.85 12.26 -5.68
CA ARG A 89 -5.09 12.35 -4.91
C ARG A 89 -5.98 13.48 -5.42
N GLY A 90 -7.29 13.22 -5.47
CA GLY A 90 -8.31 14.22 -5.83
C GLY A 90 -8.31 14.71 -7.28
N GLY A 91 -7.44 14.16 -8.15
CA GLY A 91 -7.38 14.53 -9.56
C GLY A 91 -8.10 13.52 -10.43
N GLN A 92 -9.15 13.95 -11.13
CA GLN A 92 -9.69 13.22 -12.28
C GLN A 92 -9.55 14.14 -13.48
N ALA A 93 -8.49 13.95 -14.26
CA ALA A 93 -8.32 14.67 -15.51
C ALA A 93 -9.16 14.00 -16.59
N TRP A 94 -9.44 14.73 -17.67
CA TRP A 94 -10.20 14.20 -18.80
C TRP A 94 -9.55 12.94 -19.42
N LEU A 95 -8.22 12.82 -19.36
CA LEU A 95 -7.46 11.63 -19.78
C LEU A 95 -7.21 10.58 -18.67
N GLY A 96 -7.95 10.64 -17.56
CA GLY A 96 -7.84 9.68 -16.45
C GLY A 96 -7.15 10.25 -15.21
N LYS A 97 -6.72 9.36 -14.31
CA LYS A 97 -6.07 9.79 -13.06
C LYS A 97 -4.66 10.32 -13.35
N PRO A 98 -4.34 11.58 -12.99
CA PRO A 98 -3.01 12.14 -13.19
C PRO A 98 -1.98 11.41 -12.32
N LEU A 99 -0.77 11.24 -12.84
CA LEU A 99 0.34 10.66 -12.10
C LEU A 99 1.00 11.74 -11.23
N SER A 100 1.29 11.42 -9.98
CA SER A 100 2.19 12.20 -9.12
C SER A 100 3.66 11.82 -9.33
N GLY A 101 3.92 10.61 -9.85
CA GLY A 101 5.27 10.18 -10.21
C GLY A 101 5.34 8.75 -10.72
N THR A 102 6.55 8.31 -11.07
CA THR A 102 6.87 6.93 -11.45
C THR A 102 8.25 6.58 -10.92
N ALA A 103 8.40 5.37 -10.39
CA ALA A 103 9.67 4.84 -9.90
C ALA A 103 9.92 3.46 -10.50
N THR A 104 11.18 3.14 -10.74
CA THR A 104 11.59 1.80 -11.18
C THR A 104 12.44 1.20 -10.08
N ILE A 105 11.97 0.08 -9.53
CA ILE A 105 12.56 -0.57 -8.37
C ILE A 105 13.04 -1.98 -8.75
N PRO A 106 14.05 -2.52 -8.05
CA PRO A 106 14.45 -3.91 -8.24
C PRO A 106 13.28 -4.86 -7.93
N SER A 107 13.16 -5.96 -8.66
CA SER A 107 12.17 -7.02 -8.38
C SER A 107 12.35 -7.70 -7.02
N SER A 108 13.55 -7.61 -6.44
CA SER A 108 13.87 -8.03 -5.07
C SER A 108 13.44 -7.02 -4.00
N ALA A 109 12.91 -5.85 -4.38
CA ALA A 109 12.43 -4.87 -3.44
C ALA A 109 11.19 -5.37 -2.68
N HIS A 110 11.08 -4.92 -1.43
CA HIS A 110 9.97 -5.23 -0.55
C HIS A 110 9.28 -3.94 -0.12
N VAL A 111 7.96 -4.04 0.03
CA VAL A 111 7.14 -3.05 0.72
C VAL A 111 6.99 -3.49 2.17
N LEU A 112 7.22 -2.56 3.09
CA LEU A 112 6.90 -2.73 4.51
C LEU A 112 5.44 -2.36 4.71
N PHE A 113 4.67 -3.31 5.24
CA PHE A 113 3.25 -3.17 5.46
C PHE A 113 2.87 -3.83 6.79
N ARG A 114 2.18 -3.11 7.66
CA ARG A 114 1.68 -3.64 8.93
C ARG A 114 0.22 -4.03 8.75
N VAL A 115 -0.11 -5.31 8.87
CA VAL A 115 -1.50 -5.77 8.74
C VAL A 115 -2.30 -5.29 9.95
N SER A 116 -3.56 -4.88 9.74
CA SER A 116 -4.42 -4.40 10.82
C SER A 116 -4.55 -5.43 11.94
N GLY A 117 -4.23 -5.03 13.17
CA GLY A 117 -4.27 -5.91 14.34
C GLY A 117 -2.96 -6.65 14.63
N GLU A 118 -1.95 -6.52 13.77
CA GLU A 118 -0.59 -6.99 14.04
C GLU A 118 0.30 -5.87 14.55
N ASP A 119 1.25 -6.21 15.43
CA ASP A 119 2.22 -5.25 15.97
C ASP A 119 3.49 -5.12 15.10
N ASN A 120 3.74 -6.09 14.21
CA ASN A 120 4.98 -6.18 13.43
C ASN A 120 4.75 -5.87 11.95
N ASP A 121 5.78 -5.32 11.31
CA ASP A 121 5.75 -5.02 9.89
C ASP A 121 6.07 -6.29 9.07
N THR A 122 5.23 -6.54 8.08
CA THR A 122 5.40 -7.61 7.10
C THR A 122 6.11 -7.09 5.86
N ARG A 123 7.07 -7.89 5.34
CA ARG A 123 7.77 -7.61 4.09
C ARG A 123 7.04 -8.27 2.93
N ILE A 124 6.35 -7.46 2.12
CA ILE A 124 5.64 -7.95 0.94
C ILE A 124 6.52 -7.72 -0.30
N PRO A 125 6.88 -8.76 -1.08
CA PRO A 125 7.63 -8.58 -2.30
C PRO A 125 6.88 -7.68 -3.29
N ALA A 126 7.55 -6.68 -3.86
CA ALA A 126 6.94 -5.74 -4.82
C ALA A 126 6.35 -6.46 -6.05
N THR A 127 6.92 -7.61 -6.42
CA THR A 127 6.46 -8.45 -7.53
C THR A 127 5.15 -9.21 -7.27
N ARG A 128 4.69 -9.27 -6.01
CA ARG A 128 3.40 -9.86 -5.64
C ARG A 128 2.29 -8.82 -5.53
N ILE A 129 2.66 -7.56 -5.36
CA ILE A 129 1.72 -6.45 -5.21
C ILE A 129 1.23 -6.05 -6.59
N HIS A 130 -0.08 -5.91 -6.73
CA HIS A 130 -0.71 -5.29 -7.89
C HIS A 130 -0.89 -3.79 -7.66
N SER A 131 -1.43 -3.41 -6.50
CA SER A 131 -1.61 -2.00 -6.14
C SER A 131 -1.77 -1.77 -4.65
N ILE A 132 -1.49 -0.55 -4.21
CA ILE A 132 -1.72 -0.10 -2.84
C ILE A 132 -2.57 1.16 -2.89
N ALA A 133 -3.73 1.16 -2.24
CA ALA A 133 -4.54 2.35 -2.03
C ALA A 133 -4.22 2.94 -0.65
N LEU A 134 -3.98 4.25 -0.58
CA LEU A 134 -3.53 4.94 0.62
C LEU A 134 -4.66 5.75 1.26
N SER A 135 -4.95 5.51 2.54
CA SER A 135 -5.82 6.36 3.34
C SER A 135 -5.03 7.52 3.97
N ILE A 136 -5.74 8.58 4.37
CA ILE A 136 -5.23 9.64 5.26
C ILE A 136 -5.66 9.32 6.69
#